data_AF-A0A925IPP6-F1
#
_entry.id   AF-A0A925IPP6-F1
#
_cell.length_a   1.000
_cell.length_b   1.000
_cell.length_c   1.000
_cell.angle_alpha   90.00
_cell.angle_beta   90.00
_cell.angle_gamma   90.00
#
_symmetry.space_group_name_H-M   'P 1'
#
loop_
_entity.id
_entity.type
_entity.pdbx_description
1 polymer ?
#
loop_
_entity_poly.entity_id
_entity_poly.type
_entity_poly.pdbx_seq_one_letter_code
_entity_poly.pdbx_strand_id
1 'polypeptide(L)' 'MLNAEHANLFQLSPSERLLLVQDLWDSLKPEDIPLTDWQKAELDRRKAVHQANPSSGRSWEDVQHRIIERHG' A
#
# COMPACT_ATOMS: atom_id res chain seq x y z
N MET A 1 -3.55 -24.43 -1.20
CA MET A 1 -3.44 -24.67 -2.66
C MET A 1 -3.71 -23.34 -3.35
N LEU A 2 -2.83 -22.89 -4.24
CA LEU A 2 -3.11 -21.75 -5.11
C LEU A 2 -4.24 -22.19 -6.06
N ASN A 3 -5.36 -21.46 -6.06
CA ASN A 3 -6.49 -21.75 -6.96
C ASN A 3 -6.00 -21.73 -8.40
N ALA A 4 -6.34 -22.77 -9.17
CA ALA A 4 -5.92 -22.97 -10.56
C ALA A 4 -6.29 -21.79 -11.48
N GLU A 5 -7.28 -20.97 -11.08
CA GLU A 5 -7.70 -19.76 -11.80
C GLU A 5 -6.59 -18.68 -11.91
N HIS A 6 -5.59 -18.70 -11.02
CA HIS A 6 -4.53 -17.69 -10.99
C HIS A 6 -3.21 -18.18 -11.59
N ALA A 7 -3.15 -19.44 -12.07
CA ALA A 7 -1.92 -20.04 -12.60
C ALA A 7 -1.31 -19.22 -13.76
N ASN A 8 -2.15 -18.54 -14.53
CA ASN A 8 -1.73 -17.67 -15.64
C ASN A 8 -1.01 -16.39 -15.16
N LEU A 9 -1.31 -15.90 -13.95
CA LEU A 9 -0.66 -14.71 -13.39
C LEU A 9 0.84 -14.91 -13.16
N PHE A 10 1.29 -16.15 -12.92
CA PHE A 10 2.70 -16.47 -12.76
C PHE A 10 3.45 -16.68 -14.09
N GLN A 11 2.73 -16.70 -15.22
CA GLN A 11 3.32 -16.70 -16.55
C GLN A 11 3.70 -15.29 -17.03
N LEU A 12 3.08 -14.26 -16.42
CA LEU A 12 3.46 -12.86 -16.63
C LEU A 12 4.87 -12.61 -16.10
N SER A 13 5.65 -11.82 -16.84
CA SER A 13 6.91 -11.28 -16.36
C SER A 13 6.69 -10.44 -15.09
N PRO A 14 7.73 -10.22 -14.27
CA PRO A 14 7.62 -9.34 -13.09
C PRO A 14 7.02 -7.96 -13.40
N SER A 15 7.43 -7.35 -14.52
CA SER A 15 6.91 -6.05 -14.94
C SER A 15 5.44 -6.08 -15.30
N GLU A 16 4.99 -7.10 -16.04
CA GLU A 16 3.57 -7.27 -16.39
C GLU A 16 2.71 -7.52 -15.15
N ARG A 17 3.22 -8.25 -14.15
CA ARG A 17 2.52 -8.41 -12.88
C ARG A 17 2.38 -7.10 -12.12
N LEU A 18 3.42 -6.25 -12.12
CA LEU A 18 3.36 -4.94 -11.49
C LEU A 18 2.33 -4.03 -12.18
N LEU A 19 2.29 -4.04 -13.51
CA LEU A 19 1.28 -3.31 -14.28
C LEU A 19 -0.13 -3.82 -13.97
N LEU A 20 -0.32 -5.13 -13.94
CA LEU A 20 -1.61 -5.71 -13.59
C LEU A 20 -2.04 -5.36 -12.16
N VAL A 21 -1.12 -5.36 -11.19
CA VAL A 21 -1.42 -4.91 -9.82
C VAL A 21 -1.87 -3.45 -9.82
N GLN A 22 -1.22 -2.59 -10.60
CA GLN A 22 -1.62 -1.19 -10.75
C GLN A 22 -3.00 -1.06 -11.38
N ASP A 23 -3.27 -1.75 -12.49
CA ASP A 23 -4.56 -1.72 -13.19
C ASP A 23 -5.70 -2.22 -12.28
N LEU A 24 -5.47 -3.30 -11.53
CA LEU A 24 -6.44 -3.80 -10.55
C LEU A 24 -6.66 -2.79 -9.44
N TRP A 25 -5.60 -2.14 -8.95
CA TRP A 25 -5.71 -1.12 -7.91
C TRP A 25 -6.51 0.10 -8.39
N ASP A 26 -6.25 0.58 -9.61
CA ASP A 26 -6.95 1.71 -10.23
C ASP A 26 -8.41 1.40 -10.58
N SER A 27 -8.75 0.12 -10.71
CA SER A 27 -10.14 -0.32 -10.95
C SER A 27 -11.04 -0.17 -9.72
N LEU A 28 -10.46 -0.10 -8.52
CA LEU A 28 -11.20 -0.01 -7.25
C LEU A 28 -11.67 1.42 -6.98
N LYS A 29 -12.90 1.54 -6.50
CA LYS A 29 -13.46 2.80 -6.01
C LYS A 29 -13.43 2.85 -4.49
N PRO A 30 -13.51 4.04 -3.86
CA PRO A 30 -13.54 4.16 -2.40
C PRO A 30 -14.66 3.35 -1.74
N GLU A 31 -15.78 3.16 -2.43
CA GLU A 31 -16.93 2.40 -1.92
C GLU A 31 -16.67 0.88 -1.88
N ASP A 32 -15.74 0.38 -2.72
CA ASP A 32 -15.37 -1.04 -2.77
C ASP A 32 -14.52 -1.45 -1.55
N ILE A 33 -13.90 -0.47 -0.88
CA ILE A 33 -13.02 -0.68 0.28
C ILE A 33 -13.44 0.24 1.44
N PRO A 34 -14.62 0.02 2.04
CA PRO A 34 -15.12 0.91 3.08
C PRO A 34 -14.22 0.86 4.32
N LEU A 35 -13.75 2.03 4.76
CA LEU A 35 -13.04 2.15 6.02
C LEU A 35 -14.03 2.11 7.20
N THR A 36 -13.66 1.37 8.23
CA THR A 36 -14.33 1.43 9.53
C THR A 36 -14.19 2.82 10.16
N ASP A 37 -15.10 3.19 11.06
CA ASP A 37 -15.07 4.50 11.69
C ASP A 37 -13.80 4.74 12.51
N TRP A 38 -13.27 3.70 13.16
CA TRP A 38 -12.02 3.81 13.90
C TRP A 38 -10.80 4.05 12.98
N GLN A 39 -10.79 3.47 11.78
CA GLN A 39 -9.72 3.72 10.80
C GLN A 39 -9.75 5.17 10.32
N LYS A 40 -10.94 5.70 10.03
CA LYS A 40 -11.11 7.12 9.65
C LYS A 40 -10.63 8.04 10.77
N ALA A 41 -11.05 7.78 12.01
CA ALA A 41 -10.63 8.55 13.17
C ALA A 41 -9.10 8.51 13.39
N GLU A 42 -8.46 7.36 13.18
CA GLU A 42 -6.99 7.24 13.28
C GLU A 42 -6.26 8.01 12.16
N LEU A 43 -6.80 8.01 10.93
CA LEU A 43 -6.26 8.80 9.83
C LEU A 43 -6.35 10.30 10.13
N ASP A 44 -7.50 10.78 10.62
CA ASP A 44 -7.70 12.17 11.01
C ASP A 44 -6.74 12.58 12.12
N ARG A 45 -6.58 11.73 13.15
CA ARG A 45 -5.64 11.96 14.25
C ARG A 45 -4.20 12.07 13.75
N ARG A 46 -3.75 11.14 12.89
CA ARG A 46 -2.38 11.16 12.33
C ARG A 46 -2.14 12.38 11.46
N LYS A 47 -3.13 12.78 10.66
CA LYS A 47 -3.05 13.97 9.81
C LYS A 47 -2.91 15.23 10.66
N ALA A 48 -3.70 15.37 11.73
CA ALA A 48 -3.61 16.52 12.65
C ALA A 48 -2.23 16.58 13.35
N VAL A 49 -1.71 15.44 13.81
CA VAL A 49 -0.36 15.36 14.41
C VAL A 49 0.72 15.80 13.42
N HIS A 50 0.65 15.32 12.17
CA HIS A 50 1.62 15.70 11.14
C HIS A 50 1.52 17.19 10.78
N GLN A 51 0.31 17.75 10.69
CA GLN A 51 0.12 19.18 10.43
C GLN A 51 0.67 20.05 11.56
N ALA A 52 0.47 19.64 12.82
CA ALA A 52 1.02 20.34 13.98
C ALA A 52 2.55 20.21 14.10
N ASN A 53 3.10 19.09 13.63
CA ASN A 53 4.54 18.84 13.63
C ASN A 53 4.97 18.08 12.34
N PRO A 54 5.31 18.80 11.25
CA PRO A 54 5.65 18.16 9.98
C PRO A 54 6.88 17.22 10.06
N SER A 55 7.80 17.47 10.98
CA SER A 55 8.98 16.60 11.20
C SER A 55 8.69 15.35 12.03
N SER A 56 7.44 15.13 12.45
CA SER A 56 7.03 13.88 13.13
C SER A 56 7.00 12.66 12.19
N GLY A 57 6.99 12.90 10.87
CA GLY A 57 7.12 11.86 9.86
C GLY A 57 8.57 11.42 9.65
N ARG A 58 8.76 10.26 9.03
CA ARG A 58 10.05 9.85 8.46
C ARG A 58 10.02 10.09 6.96
N SER A 59 11.16 10.45 6.38
CA SER A 59 11.28 10.50 4.92
C SER A 59 11.05 9.10 4.34
N TRP A 60 10.66 9.05 3.06
CA TRP A 60 10.52 7.76 2.39
C TRP A 60 11.86 7.04 2.32
N GLU A 61 12.94 7.79 2.09
CA GLU A 61 14.31 7.31 2.05
C GLU A 61 14.71 6.64 3.38
N ASP A 62 14.40 7.26 4.53
CA ASP A 62 14.69 6.69 5.85
C ASP A 62 13.91 5.39 6.09
N VAL A 63 12.65 5.33 5.63
CA VAL A 63 11.81 4.14 5.76
C VAL A 63 12.32 3.02 4.85
N GLN A 64 12.69 3.33 3.61
CA GLN A 64 13.28 2.39 2.67
C GLN A 64 14.58 1.82 3.21
N HIS A 65 15.50 2.69 3.67
CA HIS A 65 16.77 2.28 4.24
C HIS A 65 16.57 1.27 5.37
N ARG A 66 15.69 1.60 6.33
CA ARG A 66 15.36 0.70 7.44
C ARG A 66 14.81 -0.66 6.99
N ILE A 67 13.98 -0.70 5.93
CA ILE A 67 13.40 -1.95 5.42
C ILE A 67 14.46 -2.80 4.74
N ILE A 68 15.29 -2.18 3.90
CA ILE A 68 16.39 -2.84 3.18
C ILE A 68 17.42 -3.38 4.18
N GLU A 69 17.82 -2.61 5.19
CA GLU A 69 18.76 -3.07 6.23
C GLU A 69 18.25 -4.29 7.03
N ARG A 70 16.93 -4.47 7.13
CA ARG A 70 16.34 -5.60 7.87
C ARG A 70 16.13 -6.85 7.04
N HIS A 71 16.09 -6.74 5.71
CA HIS A 71 15.59 -7.81 4.83
C HIS A 71 16.34 -7.96 3.50
N GLY A 72 17.30 -7.10 3.19
CA GLY A 72 18.23 -7.21 2.06
C GLY A 72 19.49 -7.98 2.46
#